data_AF-A0A7C3ZHZ4-F1
#
_entry.id   AF-A0A7C3ZHZ4-F1
#
_cell.length_a   1.000
_cell.length_b   1.000
_cell.length_c   1.000
_cell.angle_alpha   90.00
_cell.angle_beta   90.00
_cell.angle_gamma   90.00
#
_symmetry.space_group_name_H-M   'P 1'
#
loop_
_entity.id
_entity.type
_entity.pdbx_description
1 polymer ?
#
loop_
_entity_poly.entity_id
_entity_poly.type
_entity_poly.pdbx_seq_one_letter_code
_entity_poly.pdbx_strand_id
1 'polypeptide(L)'
;MVRGPKCEFNVFERIESIKDILLPIIPDRDSFKLRGILMRCSKYQVKLIPRLDDTEAKAYDLLMQHKMKPKTVYEWFLLENVPSHIKEKLVQRKISMLNARIQYVGWKRMSGTRAGKDIMEEMQRIIGGVRWKSQEDTRPQY
;
A
#
# COMPACT_ATOMS: atom_id res chain seq x y z
N MET A 1 1.51 1.09 35.04
CA MET A 1 1.54 1.98 33.85
C MET A 1 0.72 1.34 32.75
N VAL A 2 -0.52 1.77 32.56
CA VAL A 2 -1.38 1.32 31.45
C VAL A 2 -0.84 1.99 30.19
N ARG A 3 -0.20 1.22 29.30
CA ARG A 3 0.14 1.72 27.97
C ARG A 3 -1.19 2.02 27.27
N GLY A 4 -1.49 3.30 27.07
CA GLY A 4 -2.64 3.72 26.26
C GLY A 4 -2.64 3.02 24.90
N PRO A 5 -3.81 2.89 24.24
CA PRO A 5 -3.90 2.19 22.96
C PRO A 5 -2.87 2.80 22.00
N LYS A 6 -1.90 1.98 21.57
CA LYS A 6 -0.93 2.39 20.56
C LYS A 6 -1.77 2.75 19.32
N CYS A 7 -1.75 4.02 18.89
CA CYS A 7 -2.28 4.40 17.58
C CYS A 7 -1.72 3.42 16.56
N GLU A 8 -2.59 2.58 16.01
CA GLU A 8 -2.16 1.53 15.11
C GLU A 8 -1.69 2.20 13.82
N PHE A 9 -0.41 2.01 13.47
CA PHE A 9 0.10 2.53 12.22
C PHE A 9 -0.62 1.85 11.04
N ASN A 10 -1.51 2.58 10.37
CA ASN A 10 -2.19 2.18 9.16
C ASN A 10 -1.64 2.96 7.96
N VAL A 11 -1.01 2.26 7.02
CA VAL A 11 -0.39 2.88 5.83
C VAL A 11 -1.43 3.54 4.92
N PHE A 12 -2.66 3.03 4.87
CA PHE A 12 -3.71 3.52 3.98
C PHE A 12 -4.27 4.86 4.48
N GLU A 13 -4.44 5.01 5.80
CA GLU A 13 -4.79 6.30 6.41
C GLU A 13 -3.68 7.34 6.18
N ARG A 14 -2.42 6.92 6.23
CA ARG A 14 -1.29 7.81 5.92
C ARG A 14 -1.31 8.28 4.46
N ILE A 15 -1.64 7.39 3.51
CA ILE A 15 -1.78 7.75 2.10
C ILE A 15 -2.86 8.82 1.93
N GLU A 16 -4.02 8.66 2.59
CA GLU A 16 -5.09 9.66 2.51
C GLU A 16 -4.67 11.00 3.15
N SER A 17 -3.99 10.98 4.29
CA SER A 17 -3.45 12.21 4.90
C SER A 17 -2.46 12.94 3.98
N ILE A 18 -1.66 12.19 3.21
CA ILE A 18 -0.72 12.78 2.25
C ILE A 18 -1.45 13.38 1.05
N LYS A 19 -2.51 12.73 0.57
CA LYS A 19 -3.36 13.30 -0.48
C LYS A 19 -3.99 14.63 -0.02
N ASP A 20 -4.38 14.74 1.24
CA ASP A 20 -4.90 15.99 1.80
C ASP A 20 -3.81 17.07 1.87
N ILE A 21 -2.59 16.73 2.30
CA ILE A 21 -1.44 17.67 2.31
C ILE A 21 -1.11 18.16 0.90
N LEU A 22 -1.15 17.28 -0.10
CA LEU A 22 -0.80 17.60 -1.48
C LEU A 22 -1.97 18.15 -2.32
N LEU A 23 -3.17 18.26 -1.73
CA LEU A 23 -4.37 18.80 -2.37
C LEU A 23 -4.15 20.17 -3.03
N PRO A 24 -3.40 21.13 -2.45
CA PRO A 24 -3.16 22.43 -3.08
C PRO A 24 -2.35 22.35 -4.39
N ILE A 25 -1.66 21.23 -4.62
CA ILE A 25 -0.80 21.01 -5.81
C ILE A 25 -1.50 20.10 -6.81
N ILE A 26 -2.18 19.07 -6.30
CA ILE A 26 -2.87 18.05 -7.11
C ILE A 26 -4.32 17.95 -6.61
N PRO A 27 -5.20 18.86 -7.06
CA PRO A 27 -6.56 18.98 -6.51
C PRO A 27 -7.45 17.78 -6.86
N ASP A 28 -7.15 17.05 -7.94
CA ASP A 28 -7.88 15.83 -8.32
C ASP A 28 -7.49 14.60 -7.49
N ARG A 29 -6.50 14.73 -6.60
CA ARG A 29 -5.96 13.64 -5.76
C ARG A 29 -5.57 12.39 -6.56
N ASP A 30 -5.27 12.54 -7.86
CA ASP A 30 -4.99 11.40 -8.71
C ASP A 30 -3.70 10.70 -8.26
N SER A 31 -3.85 9.47 -7.81
CA SER A 31 -2.76 8.69 -7.27
C SER A 31 -1.69 8.35 -8.31
N PHE A 32 -2.03 8.32 -9.60
CA PHE A 32 -1.03 8.09 -10.65
C PHE A 32 -0.13 9.31 -10.81
N LYS A 33 -0.70 10.52 -10.93
CA LYS A 33 0.06 11.78 -10.92
C LYS A 33 0.90 11.95 -9.65
N LEU A 34 0.28 11.74 -8.48
CA LEU A 34 0.98 11.80 -7.19
C LEU A 34 2.18 10.86 -7.16
N ARG A 35 2.03 9.60 -7.60
CA ARG A 35 3.16 8.65 -7.67
C ARG A 35 4.30 9.14 -8.56
N GLY A 36 3.99 9.75 -9.70
CA GLY A 36 5.00 10.32 -10.61
C GLY A 36 5.84 11.40 -9.94
N ILE A 37 5.16 12.36 -9.29
CA ILE A 37 5.81 13.48 -8.58
C ILE A 37 6.61 12.97 -7.38
N LEU A 38 6.03 12.08 -6.57
CA LEU A 38 6.68 11.49 -5.40
C LEU A 38 7.93 10.69 -5.79
N MET A 39 7.90 9.96 -6.90
CA MET A 39 9.07 9.25 -7.43
C MET A 39 10.19 10.24 -7.76
N ARG A 40 9.87 11.36 -8.42
CA ARG A 40 10.88 12.37 -8.78
C ARG A 40 11.44 13.08 -7.55
N CYS A 41 10.57 13.46 -6.61
CA CYS A 41 10.99 13.97 -5.29
C CYS A 41 11.93 13.00 -4.58
N SER A 42 11.64 11.70 -4.59
CA SER A 42 12.51 10.67 -4.01
C SER A 42 13.87 10.59 -4.69
N LYS A 43 13.94 10.69 -6.03
CA LYS A 43 15.20 10.68 -6.79
C LYS A 43 16.02 11.94 -6.54
N TYR A 44 15.36 13.09 -6.45
CA TYR A 44 15.99 14.37 -6.15
C TYR A 44 16.64 14.36 -4.77
N GLN A 45 15.95 13.84 -3.75
CA GLN A 45 16.46 13.74 -2.38
C GLN A 45 17.81 12.99 -2.28
N VAL A 46 18.02 11.98 -3.14
CA VAL A 46 19.27 11.20 -3.21
C VAL A 46 20.22 11.66 -4.32
N LYS A 47 19.97 12.85 -4.90
CA LYS A 47 20.78 13.48 -5.95
C LYS A 47 20.93 12.65 -7.24
N LEU A 48 19.99 11.76 -7.52
CA LEU A 48 19.95 11.00 -8.79
C LEU A 48 19.43 11.85 -9.95
N ILE A 49 18.70 12.91 -9.67
CA ILE A 49 18.30 13.93 -10.64
C ILE A 49 18.69 15.31 -10.12
N PRO A 50 19.09 16.24 -11.00
CA PRO A 50 19.65 17.52 -10.56
C PRO A 50 18.58 18.56 -10.21
N ARG A 51 17.37 18.46 -10.75
CA ARG A 51 16.32 19.48 -10.61
C ARG A 51 14.92 18.86 -10.61
N LEU A 52 14.01 19.52 -9.90
CA LEU A 52 12.56 19.32 -9.94
C LEU A 52 11.94 20.44 -10.79
N ASP A 53 10.78 20.20 -11.38
CA ASP A 53 9.95 21.28 -11.92
C ASP A 53 9.23 22.05 -10.80
N ASP A 54 8.53 23.14 -11.13
CA ASP A 54 7.87 23.99 -10.13
C ASP A 54 6.80 23.26 -9.31
N THR A 55 6.10 22.30 -9.91
CA THR A 55 5.04 21.53 -9.25
C THR A 55 5.66 20.51 -8.30
N GLU A 56 6.68 19.80 -8.79
CA GLU A 56 7.46 18.85 -8.02
C GLU A 56 8.21 19.51 -6.86
N ALA A 57 8.78 20.69 -7.08
CA ALA A 57 9.47 21.46 -6.05
C ALA A 57 8.52 21.86 -4.92
N LYS A 58 7.34 22.41 -5.26
CA LYS A 58 6.29 22.72 -4.27
C LYS A 58 5.86 21.49 -3.49
N ALA A 59 5.71 20.34 -4.17
CA ALA A 59 5.32 19.09 -3.51
C ALA A 59 6.41 18.58 -2.57
N TYR A 60 7.67 18.66 -3.01
CA TYR A 60 8.82 18.34 -2.18
C TYR A 60 8.87 19.22 -0.93
N ASP A 61 8.70 20.54 -1.08
CA ASP A 61 8.74 21.48 0.03
C ASP A 61 7.62 21.22 1.05
N LEU A 62 6.39 20.96 0.59
CA LEU A 62 5.29 20.57 1.48
C LEU A 62 5.62 19.28 2.26
N LEU A 63 6.13 18.24 1.59
CA LEU A 63 6.51 17.00 2.27
C LEU A 63 7.57 17.26 3.34
N MET A 64 8.57 18.10 3.03
CA MET A 64 9.64 18.44 3.98
C MET A 64 9.12 19.25 5.17
N GLN A 65 8.21 20.21 4.95
CA GLN A 65 7.53 20.97 6.02
C GLN A 65 6.76 20.05 6.97
N HIS A 66 6.12 19.02 6.43
CA HIS A 66 5.41 18.00 7.21
C HIS A 66 6.32 16.86 7.72
N LYS A 67 7.65 17.00 7.61
CA LYS A 67 8.66 16.01 8.05
C LYS A 67 8.47 14.62 7.41
N MET A 68 7.93 14.58 6.20
CA MET A 68 7.72 13.35 5.44
C MET A 68 8.85 13.13 4.44
N LYS A 69 9.44 11.94 4.45
CA LYS A 69 10.50 11.58 3.50
C LYS A 69 9.87 11.14 2.17
N PRO A 70 10.16 11.79 1.03
CA PRO A 70 9.57 11.43 -0.26
C PRO A 70 9.72 9.95 -0.63
N LYS A 71 10.88 9.33 -0.34
CA LYS A 71 11.08 7.89 -0.59
C LYS A 71 10.05 7.03 0.15
N THR A 72 9.86 7.30 1.44
CA THR A 72 8.92 6.54 2.28
C THR A 72 7.48 6.74 1.82
N VAL A 73 7.12 7.98 1.51
CA VAL A 73 5.79 8.32 0.99
C VAL A 73 5.54 7.61 -0.35
N TYR A 74 6.50 7.67 -1.27
CA TYR A 74 6.43 6.97 -2.55
C TYR A 74 6.22 5.45 -2.36
N GLU A 75 6.96 4.82 -1.46
CA GLU A 75 6.82 3.40 -1.14
C GLU A 75 5.42 3.05 -0.62
N TRP A 76 4.79 3.91 0.19
CA TRP A 76 3.40 3.72 0.62
C TRP A 76 2.42 3.78 -0.55
N PHE A 77 2.57 4.76 -1.45
CA PHE A 77 1.70 4.87 -2.63
C PHE A 77 1.82 3.69 -3.60
N LEU A 78 2.94 2.95 -3.59
CA LEU A 78 3.04 1.69 -4.34
C LEU A 78 2.13 0.58 -3.79
N LEU A 79 1.70 0.69 -2.53
CA LEU A 79 0.84 -0.27 -1.86
C LEU A 79 -0.66 0.07 -1.96
N GLU A 80 -1.02 1.23 -2.50
CA GLU A 80 -2.42 1.69 -2.54
C GLU A 80 -3.35 0.71 -3.29
N ASN A 81 -2.86 0.14 -4.38
CA ASN A 81 -3.62 -0.73 -5.28
C ASN A 81 -3.39 -2.23 -5.03
N VAL A 82 -2.84 -2.61 -3.87
CA VAL A 82 -2.66 -4.05 -3.57
C VAL A 82 -4.02 -4.73 -3.38
N PRO A 83 -4.15 -6.02 -3.71
CA PRO A 83 -5.36 -6.80 -3.46
C PRO A 83 -5.81 -6.77 -1.99
N SER A 84 -7.13 -6.85 -1.74
CA SER A 84 -7.74 -6.80 -0.40
C SER A 84 -7.10 -7.76 0.60
N HIS A 85 -6.86 -9.01 0.21
CA HIS A 85 -6.22 -10.01 1.07
C HIS A 85 -4.80 -9.62 1.52
N ILE A 86 -4.06 -8.83 0.73
CA ILE A 86 -2.75 -8.29 1.11
C ILE A 86 -2.94 -7.08 2.03
N LYS A 87 -3.92 -6.20 1.74
CA LYS A 87 -4.27 -5.07 2.60
C LYS A 87 -4.61 -5.52 4.01
N GLU A 88 -5.47 -6.53 4.14
CA GLU A 88 -5.89 -7.11 5.42
C GLU A 88 -4.69 -7.66 6.22
N LYS A 89 -3.82 -8.45 5.57
CA LYS A 89 -2.60 -8.97 6.21
C LYS A 89 -1.67 -7.84 6.67
N LEU A 90 -1.58 -6.76 5.90
CA LEU A 90 -0.73 -5.61 6.21
C LEU A 90 -1.29 -4.80 7.39
N VAL A 91 -2.61 -4.53 7.41
CA VAL A 91 -3.30 -3.85 8.52
C VAL A 91 -3.20 -4.67 9.81
N GLN A 92 -3.42 -5.99 9.72
CA GLN A 92 -3.27 -6.92 10.85
C GLN A 92 -1.81 -7.19 11.25
N ARG A 93 -0.83 -6.53 10.60
CA ARG A 93 0.62 -6.71 10.83
C ARG A 93 1.12 -8.15 10.69
N LYS A 94 0.38 -9.00 9.97
CA LYS A 94 0.79 -10.37 9.64
C LYS A 94 1.93 -10.38 8.62
N ILE A 95 2.11 -9.30 7.87
CA ILE A 95 3.22 -9.09 6.93
C ILE A 95 3.78 -7.68 7.07
N SER A 96 5.07 -7.52 6.75
CA SER A 96 5.72 -6.20 6.66
C SER A 96 5.35 -5.49 5.35
N MET A 97 5.57 -4.17 5.27
CA MET A 97 5.40 -3.40 4.02
C MET A 97 6.25 -3.95 2.88
N LEU A 98 7.49 -4.38 3.17
CA LEU A 98 8.37 -5.01 2.18
C LEU A 98 7.76 -6.31 1.65
N ASN A 99 7.26 -7.17 2.54
CA ASN A 99 6.62 -8.43 2.14
C ASN A 99 5.33 -8.20 1.37
N ALA A 100 4.52 -7.21 1.75
CA ALA A 100 3.32 -6.83 1.00
C ALA A 100 3.67 -6.40 -0.43
N ARG A 101 4.75 -5.62 -0.61
CA ARG A 101 5.23 -5.21 -1.93
C ARG A 101 5.72 -6.40 -2.77
N ILE A 102 6.47 -7.33 -2.17
CA ILE A 102 6.93 -8.55 -2.85
C ILE A 102 5.74 -9.38 -3.32
N GLN A 103 4.76 -9.63 -2.43
CA GLN A 103 3.54 -10.37 -2.77
C GLN A 103 2.75 -9.67 -3.87
N TYR A 104 2.62 -8.34 -3.82
CA TYR A 104 1.94 -7.57 -4.86
C TYR A 104 2.63 -7.65 -6.23
N VAL A 105 3.96 -7.55 -6.28
CA VAL A 105 4.72 -7.70 -7.53
C VAL A 105 4.56 -9.12 -8.09
N GLY A 106 4.59 -10.14 -7.23
CA GLY A 106 4.31 -11.52 -7.60
C GLY A 106 2.90 -11.69 -8.17
N TRP A 107 1.89 -11.17 -7.48
CA TRP A 107 0.50 -11.17 -7.94
C TRP A 107 0.36 -10.49 -9.31
N LYS A 108 0.92 -9.29 -9.48
CA LYS A 108 0.84 -8.55 -10.76
C LYS A 108 1.47 -9.32 -11.92
N ARG A 109 2.60 -9.99 -11.68
CA ARG A 109 3.25 -10.86 -12.68
C ARG A 109 2.37 -12.05 -13.06
N MET A 110 1.73 -12.68 -12.08
CA MET A 110 0.81 -13.80 -12.34
C MET A 110 -0.46 -13.34 -13.08
N SER A 111 -1.08 -12.21 -12.69
CA SER A 111 -2.31 -11.72 -13.35
C SER A 111 -2.12 -11.37 -14.82
N GLY A 112 -0.88 -11.10 -15.24
CA GLY A 112 -0.53 -10.73 -16.61
C GLY A 112 -0.28 -11.94 -17.52
N THR A 113 -0.12 -13.15 -17.00
CA THR A 113 0.13 -14.36 -17.79
C THR A 113 -1.13 -15.22 -17.86
N ARG A 114 -1.36 -15.91 -18.99
CA ARG A 114 -2.52 -16.79 -19.17
C ARG A 114 -2.59 -17.86 -18.07
N ALA A 115 -1.47 -18.53 -17.81
CA ALA A 115 -1.33 -19.49 -16.72
C ALA A 115 -1.56 -18.89 -15.32
N GLY A 116 -1.15 -17.65 -15.08
CA GLY A 116 -1.37 -17.01 -13.80
C GLY A 116 -2.80 -16.49 -13.60
N LYS A 117 -3.53 -16.20 -14.69
CA LYS A 117 -4.99 -15.99 -14.64
C LYS A 117 -5.72 -17.27 -14.28
N ASP A 118 -5.35 -18.39 -14.91
CA ASP A 118 -5.95 -19.70 -14.64
C ASP A 118 -5.76 -20.11 -13.16
N ILE A 119 -4.55 -19.92 -12.61
CA ILE A 119 -4.25 -20.16 -11.18
C ILE A 119 -5.04 -19.23 -10.26
N MET A 120 -5.22 -17.95 -10.64
CA MET A 120 -6.02 -17.02 -9.83
C MET A 120 -7.50 -17.35 -9.83
N GLU A 121 -8.06 -17.76 -10.97
CA GLU A 121 -9.45 -18.20 -11.07
C GLU A 121 -9.68 -19.49 -10.27
N GLU A 122 -8.72 -20.42 -10.31
CA GLU A 122 -8.76 -21.63 -9.49
C GLU A 122 -8.66 -21.32 -7.99
N MET A 123 -7.76 -20.43 -7.59
CA MET A 123 -7.68 -19.94 -6.20
C MET A 123 -8.98 -19.24 -5.76
N GLN A 124 -9.61 -18.44 -6.62
CA GLN A 124 -10.88 -17.79 -6.31
C GLN A 124 -12.02 -18.81 -6.20
N ARG A 125 -12.04 -19.88 -7.01
CA ARG A 125 -13.00 -20.98 -6.87
C ARG A 125 -12.79 -21.75 -5.57
N ILE A 126 -11.55 -22.03 -5.19
CA ILE A 126 -11.23 -22.73 -3.94
C ILE A 126 -11.63 -21.84 -2.75
N ILE A 127 -11.24 -20.57 -2.72
CA ILE A 127 -11.54 -19.65 -1.61
C ILE A 127 -13.03 -19.31 -1.55
N GLY A 128 -13.70 -19.13 -2.70
CA GLY A 128 -15.14 -18.90 -2.79
C GLY A 128 -16.00 -20.14 -2.54
N GLY A 129 -15.41 -21.34 -2.72
CA GLY A 129 -16.04 -22.64 -2.43
C GLY A 129 -15.84 -23.12 -0.99
N VAL A 130 -14.87 -22.57 -0.25
CA VAL A 130 -14.72 -22.83 1.18
C VAL A 130 -15.72 -21.96 1.95
N ARG A 131 -16.97 -22.43 1.98
CA ARG A 131 -17.89 -22.11 3.07
C ARG A 131 -17.19 -22.59 4.34
N TRP A 132 -16.69 -21.66 5.15
CA TRP A 132 -16.10 -21.94 6.46
C TRP A 132 -17.09 -22.80 7.26
N LYS A 133 -16.88 -24.13 7.28
CA LYS A 133 -17.33 -24.95 8.40
C LYS A 133 -16.28 -24.72 9.47
N SER A 134 -16.57 -23.76 10.34
CA SER A 134 -15.87 -23.60 11.61
C SER A 134 -15.75 -24.98 12.27
N GLN A 135 -14.51 -25.41 12.53
CA GLN A 135 -14.21 -26.48 13.46
C GLN A 135 -14.65 -26.01 14.85
N GLU A 136 -15.92 -26.23 15.18
CA GLU A 136 -16.47 -26.17 16.54
C GLU A 136 -17.80 -26.94 16.50
N ASP A 137 -17.70 -28.28 16.54
CA ASP A 137 -18.52 -29.18 17.37
C ASP A 137 -18.33 -30.63 16.94
N THR A 138 -17.19 -31.19 17.34
CA THR A 138 -17.07 -32.65 17.56
C THR A 138 -16.42 -32.87 18.92
N ARG A 139 -17.17 -32.56 19.98
CA ARG A 139 -16.96 -33.26 21.26
C ARG A 139 -17.89 -34.48 21.27
N PRO A 140 -17.37 -35.71 21.37
CA PRO A 140 -18.22 -36.86 21.64
C PRO A 140 -18.81 -36.69 23.04
N GLN A 141 -20.14 -36.75 23.13
CA GLN A 141 -20.83 -36.96 24.40
C GLN A 141 -20.57 -38.41 24.81
N TYR A 142 -19.83 -38.59 25.89
CA TYR A 142 -19.85 -39.82 26.68
C TYR A 142 -20.93 -39.69 27.74
#